data_AF-A0A0L6UD95-F1
#
_entry.id   AF-A0A0L6UD95-F1
#
_cell.length_a   1.000
_cell.length_b   1.000
_cell.length_c   1.000
_cell.angle_alpha   90.00
_cell.angle_beta   90.00
_cell.angle_gamma   90.00
#
_symmetry.space_group_name_H-M   'P 1'
#
loop_
_entity.id
_entity.type
_entity.pdbx_description
1 polymer ?
#
loop_
_entity_poly.entity_id
_entity_poly.type
_entity_poly.pdbx_seq_one_letter_code
_entity_poly.pdbx_strand_id
1 'polypeptide(L)'
;MDAYCNDHCIRQTYSDAYTPQQNGLAERFNRTILESLRTILLDSGLPRHFWNEVLGASILTMNQIPSHRSKKSPYELFKGRSIPLEFFHPIGNPVAVYSDRKKLKLDPRGEMGKLIGFNVDLKSYKIYTSDEDC
;
A
#
# COMPACT_ATOMS: atom_id res chain seq x y z
N MET A 1 4.34 -17.87 -21.12
CA MET A 1 3.18 -17.00 -20.88
C MET A 1 1.95 -17.57 -21.57
N ASP A 2 2.01 -17.81 -22.88
CA ASP A 2 0.88 -18.31 -23.68
C ASP A 2 0.31 -19.64 -23.18
N ALA A 3 1.17 -20.59 -22.80
CA ALA A 3 0.74 -21.87 -22.21
C ALA A 3 -0.08 -21.67 -20.91
N TYR A 4 0.35 -20.74 -20.05
CA TYR A 4 -0.38 -20.41 -18.81
C TYR A 4 -1.71 -19.74 -19.10
N CYS A 5 -1.73 -18.77 -20.04
CA CYS A 5 -2.96 -18.08 -20.44
C CYS A 5 -3.98 -19.07 -21.03
N ASN A 6 -3.53 -20.00 -21.88
CA ASN A 6 -4.40 -21.02 -22.47
C ASN A 6 -4.95 -21.98 -21.41
N ASP A 7 -4.10 -22.46 -20.50
CA ASP A 7 -4.50 -23.34 -19.39
C ASP A 7 -5.54 -22.69 -18.46
N HIS A 8 -5.42 -21.38 -18.23
CA HIS A 8 -6.34 -20.62 -17.36
C HIS A 8 -7.47 -19.92 -18.12
N CYS A 9 -7.64 -20.18 -19.42
CA CYS A 9 -8.66 -19.55 -20.27
C CYS A 9 -8.60 -18.00 -20.26
N ILE A 10 -7.40 -17.43 -20.13
CA ILE A 10 -7.14 -15.99 -20.16
C ILE A 10 -6.92 -15.56 -21.60
N ARG A 11 -7.80 -14.69 -22.12
CA ARG A 11 -7.61 -14.07 -23.44
C ARG A 11 -6.62 -12.91 -23.31
N GLN A 12 -5.43 -13.07 -23.88
CA GLN A 12 -4.45 -12.01 -23.98
C GLN A 12 -4.64 -11.21 -25.28
N THR A 13 -4.63 -9.88 -25.16
CA THR A 13 -4.67 -8.96 -26.29
C THR A 13 -3.49 -8.00 -26.18
N TYR A 14 -2.83 -7.73 -27.30
CA TYR A 14 -1.70 -6.80 -27.36
C TYR A 14 -2.15 -5.51 -28.03
N SER A 15 -1.67 -4.39 -27.50
CA SER A 15 -1.78 -3.10 -28.19
C SER A 15 -0.78 -3.05 -29.35
N ASP A 16 -1.10 -2.30 -30.39
CA ASP A 16 -0.16 -2.06 -31.49
C ASP A 16 1.07 -1.31 -30.96
N ALA A 17 2.24 -1.63 -31.53
CA ALA A 17 3.48 -0.94 -31.20
C ALA A 17 3.31 0.58 -31.39
N TYR A 18 3.86 1.36 -30.45
CA TYR A 18 3.79 2.83 -30.47
C TYR A 18 2.38 3.43 -30.36
N THR A 19 1.39 2.69 -29.85
CA THR A 19 0.03 3.22 -29.58
C THR A 19 -0.32 3.25 -28.09
N PRO A 20 0.38 4.07 -27.26
CA PRO A 20 0.15 4.15 -25.82
C PRO A 20 -1.30 4.54 -25.45
N GLN A 21 -2.02 5.21 -26.36
CA GLN A 21 -3.43 5.57 -26.19
C GLN A 21 -4.33 4.34 -25.98
N GLN A 22 -4.00 3.19 -26.56
CA GLN A 22 -4.76 1.95 -26.37
C GLN A 22 -4.65 1.43 -24.92
N ASN A 23 -3.59 1.80 -24.18
CA ASN A 23 -3.38 1.43 -22.79
C ASN A 23 -3.49 2.63 -21.83
N GLY A 24 -4.11 3.73 -22.28
CA GLY A 24 -4.08 5.00 -21.56
C GLY A 24 -4.67 4.96 -20.15
N LEU A 25 -5.56 4.00 -19.85
CA LEU A 25 -6.07 3.82 -18.48
C LEU A 25 -4.97 3.30 -17.53
N ALA A 26 -4.25 2.25 -17.94
CA ALA A 26 -3.16 1.70 -17.13
C ALA A 26 -2.03 2.70 -16.98
N GLU A 27 -1.69 3.43 -18.04
CA GLU A 27 -0.63 4.46 -17.99
C GLU A 27 -0.97 5.59 -17.01
N ARG A 28 -2.21 6.10 -17.03
CA ARG A 28 -2.65 7.12 -16.07
C ARG A 28 -2.60 6.60 -14.64
N PHE A 29 -3.08 5.38 -14.41
CA PHE A 29 -3.08 4.79 -13.09
C PHE A 29 -1.66 4.57 -12.55
N ASN A 30 -0.76 4.02 -13.37
CA ASN A 30 0.64 3.83 -13.02
C ASN A 30 1.34 5.15 -12.70
N ARG A 31 1.06 6.21 -13.48
CA ARG A 31 1.59 7.55 -13.20
C ARG A 31 1.12 8.08 -11.85
N THR A 32 -0.18 8.02 -11.56
CA THR A 32 -0.74 8.46 -10.27
C THR A 32 -0.12 7.68 -9.11
N ILE A 33 0.03 6.36 -9.23
CA ILE A 33 0.68 5.55 -8.20
C ILE A 33 2.13 5.99 -7.94
N LEU A 34 2.92 6.18 -8.99
CA LEU A 34 4.32 6.59 -8.85
C LEU A 34 4.46 8.00 -8.29
N GLU A 35 3.57 8.92 -8.65
CA GLU A 35 3.51 10.27 -8.08
C GLU A 35 3.16 10.21 -6.58
N SER A 36 2.13 9.46 -6.19
CA SER A 36 1.77 9.27 -4.77
C SER A 36 2.90 8.65 -3.97
N LEU A 37 3.56 7.61 -4.50
CA LEU A 37 4.71 6.97 -3.87
C LEU A 37 5.82 7.98 -3.58
N ARG A 38 6.19 8.79 -4.58
CA ARG A 38 7.24 9.81 -4.44
C ARG A 38 6.88 10.84 -3.37
N THR A 39 5.64 11.34 -3.38
CA THR A 39 5.17 12.32 -2.40
C THR A 39 5.18 11.74 -0.99
N ILE A 40 4.67 10.52 -0.79
CA ILE A 40 4.62 9.90 0.53
C ILE A 40 6.03 9.60 1.06
N LEU A 41 6.95 9.14 0.22
CA LEU A 41 8.35 8.91 0.63
C LEU A 41 9.04 10.21 1.06
N LEU A 42 8.80 11.31 0.34
CA LEU A 42 9.36 12.63 0.68
C LEU A 42 8.77 13.17 1.98
N ASP A 43 7.46 13.06 2.17
CA ASP A 43 6.74 13.55 3.35
C ASP A 43 7.09 12.74 4.62
N SER A 44 7.11 11.41 4.52
CA SER A 44 7.38 10.51 5.65
C SER A 44 8.84 10.51 6.14
N GLY A 45 9.76 10.99 5.31
CA GLY A 45 11.20 10.87 5.56
C GLY A 45 11.68 9.43 5.70
N LEU A 46 10.96 8.46 5.09
CA LEU A 46 11.35 7.06 5.10
C LEU A 46 12.47 6.80 4.08
N PRO A 47 13.42 5.90 4.39
CA PRO A 47 14.40 5.42 3.42
C PRO A 47 13.75 4.84 2.16
N ARG A 48 14.40 5.03 1.01
CA ARG A 48 13.90 4.55 -0.29
C ARG A 48 13.71 3.04 -0.37
N HIS A 49 14.38 2.25 0.47
CA HIS A 49 14.23 0.79 0.46
C HIS A 49 12.81 0.33 0.88
N PHE A 50 12.04 1.17 1.57
CA PHE A 50 10.64 0.90 1.91
C PHE A 50 9.65 1.16 0.76
N TRP A 51 10.13 1.46 -0.46
CA TRP A 51 9.27 1.83 -1.58
C TRP A 51 8.16 0.82 -1.85
N ASN A 52 8.40 -0.48 -1.65
CA ASN A 52 7.43 -1.55 -1.87
C ASN A 52 6.25 -1.48 -0.89
N GLU A 53 6.52 -1.20 0.39
CA GLU A 53 5.50 -1.06 1.43
C GLU A 53 4.67 0.22 1.22
N VAL A 54 5.36 1.33 0.93
CA VAL A 54 4.70 2.61 0.64
C VAL A 54 3.87 2.51 -0.64
N LEU A 55 4.35 1.80 -1.66
CA LEU A 55 3.62 1.53 -2.89
C LEU A 55 2.35 0.72 -2.61
N GLY A 56 2.45 -0.35 -1.83
CA GLY A 56 1.31 -1.17 -1.43
C GLY A 56 0.26 -0.37 -0.66
N ALA A 57 0.69 0.47 0.28
CA ALA A 57 -0.19 1.38 1.02
C ALA A 57 -0.88 2.38 0.09
N SER A 58 -0.14 3.00 -0.84
CA SER A 58 -0.67 3.96 -1.81
C SER A 58 -1.75 3.33 -2.69
N ILE A 59 -1.48 2.15 -3.24
CA ILE A 59 -2.42 1.39 -4.07
C ILE A 59 -3.68 1.04 -3.27
N LEU A 60 -3.52 0.56 -2.03
CA LEU A 60 -4.64 0.21 -1.18
C LEU A 60 -5.55 1.42 -0.91
N THR A 61 -4.96 2.57 -0.57
CA THR A 61 -5.67 3.82 -0.32
C THR A 61 -6.40 4.31 -1.56
N MET A 62 -5.76 4.34 -2.72
CA MET A 62 -6.42 4.73 -3.97
C MET A 62 -7.58 3.80 -4.33
N ASN A 63 -7.43 2.50 -4.08
CA ASN A 63 -8.50 1.53 -4.32
C ASN A 63 -9.68 1.66 -3.33
N GLN A 64 -9.56 2.43 -2.25
CA GLN A 64 -10.71 2.79 -1.39
C GLN A 64 -11.50 3.99 -1.92
N ILE A 65 -10.93 4.79 -2.82
CA ILE A 65 -11.58 6.02 -3.28
C ILE A 65 -12.58 5.66 -4.39
N PRO A 66 -13.89 5.92 -4.22
CA PRO A 66 -14.87 5.71 -5.26
C PRO A 66 -14.63 6.66 -6.44
N SER A 67 -14.86 6.17 -7.66
CA SER A 67 -14.83 7.02 -8.85
C SER A 67 -16.12 7.83 -8.98
N HIS A 68 -16.12 8.92 -9.76
CA HIS A 68 -17.34 9.67 -10.05
C HIS A 68 -18.50 8.81 -10.60
N ARG A 69 -18.19 7.66 -11.23
CA ARG A 69 -19.19 6.77 -11.84
C ARG A 69 -19.79 5.74 -10.88
N SER A 70 -19.28 5.60 -9.66
CA SER A 70 -19.70 4.58 -8.71
C SER A 70 -19.69 5.11 -7.29
N LYS A 71 -20.71 4.78 -6.49
CA LYS A 71 -20.69 5.06 -5.04
C LYS A 71 -19.80 4.09 -4.25
N LYS A 72 -19.44 2.95 -4.84
CA LYS A 72 -18.59 1.92 -4.24
C LYS A 72 -17.14 2.05 -4.71
N SER A 73 -16.20 1.75 -3.83
CA SER A 73 -14.77 1.76 -4.15
C SER A 73 -14.37 0.58 -5.04
N PRO A 74 -13.29 0.70 -5.84
CA PRO A 74 -12.73 -0.44 -6.56
C PRO A 74 -12.47 -1.66 -5.66
N TYR A 75 -11.98 -1.43 -4.43
CA TYR A 75 -11.73 -2.49 -3.47
C TYR A 75 -13.02 -3.22 -3.07
N GLU A 76 -14.10 -2.48 -2.78
CA GLU A 76 -15.40 -3.07 -2.44
C GLU A 76 -15.98 -3.89 -3.60
N LEU A 77 -15.84 -3.40 -4.83
CA LEU A 77 -16.31 -4.10 -6.02
C LEU A 77 -15.52 -5.40 -6.25
N PHE A 78 -14.22 -5.40 -5.97
CA PHE A 78 -13.35 -6.55 -6.21
C PHE A 78 -13.35 -7.58 -5.07
N LYS A 79 -13.37 -7.13 -3.81
CA LYS A 79 -13.29 -8.00 -2.62
C LYS A 79 -14.63 -8.26 -1.96
N GLY A 80 -15.69 -7.55 -2.37
CA GLY A 80 -17.03 -7.67 -1.76
C GLY A 80 -17.13 -7.14 -0.33
N ARG A 81 -16.09 -6.47 0.18
CA ARG A 81 -16.04 -5.91 1.54
C ARG A 81 -15.38 -4.53 1.53
N SER A 82 -15.76 -3.69 2.49
CA SER A 82 -15.19 -2.37 2.72
C SER A 82 -14.13 -2.40 3.82
N ILE A 83 -13.16 -1.48 3.76
CA ILE A 83 -12.21 -1.25 4.84
C ILE A 83 -12.65 0.04 5.56
N PRO A 84 -12.79 0.03 6.90
CA PRO A 84 -13.10 1.25 7.64
C PRO A 84 -12.07 2.34 7.36
N LEU A 85 -12.52 3.59 7.14
CA LEU A 85 -11.61 4.71 6.89
C LEU A 85 -10.66 4.97 8.07
N GLU A 86 -11.08 4.65 9.29
CA GLU A 86 -10.29 4.72 10.52
C GLU A 86 -9.06 3.82 10.52
N PHE A 87 -9.01 2.80 9.65
CA PHE A 87 -7.84 1.94 9.48
C PHE A 87 -6.69 2.64 8.75
N PHE A 88 -6.96 3.72 8.02
CA PHE A 88 -5.94 4.42 7.25
C PHE A 88 -5.33 5.55 8.06
N HIS A 89 -4.02 5.42 8.31
CA HIS A 89 -3.20 6.47 8.90
C HIS A 89 -2.09 6.88 7.94
N PRO A 90 -1.68 8.16 7.91
CA PRO A 90 -0.56 8.60 7.09
C PRO A 90 0.70 7.77 7.32
N ILE A 91 1.29 7.28 6.22
CA ILE A 91 2.57 6.57 6.24
C ILE A 91 3.65 7.52 6.73
N GLY A 92 4.54 7.04 7.58
CA GLY A 92 5.57 7.84 8.26
C GLY A 92 5.17 8.35 9.64
N ASN A 93 3.89 8.21 10.03
CA ASN A 93 3.44 8.63 11.35
C ASN A 93 4.25 7.95 12.46
N PRO A 94 4.69 8.72 13.48
CA PRO A 94 5.33 8.14 14.66
C PRO A 94 4.29 7.34 15.44
N VAL A 95 4.68 6.12 15.83
CA VAL A 95 3.83 5.18 16.57
C VAL A 95 4.61 4.63 17.75
N ALA A 96 3.93 4.43 18.88
CA ALA A 96 4.49 3.73 20.03
C ALA A 96 4.01 2.27 20.00
N VAL A 97 4.95 1.32 19.97
CA VAL A 97 4.67 -0.12 19.95
C VAL A 97 4.90 -0.69 21.34
N TYR A 98 3.89 -1.33 21.91
CA TYR A 98 4.06 -2.03 23.16
C TYR A 98 5.00 -3.24 22.97
N SER A 99 6.03 -3.32 23.81
CA SER A 99 6.99 -4.42 23.76
C SER A 99 6.74 -5.37 24.94
N ASP A 100 6.46 -6.63 24.61
CA ASP A 100 6.08 -7.71 25.55
C ASP A 100 7.28 -8.33 26.29
N ARG A 101 8.46 -7.70 26.18
CA ARG A 101 9.67 -8.14 26.87
C ARG A 101 9.51 -7.91 28.39
N LYS A 102 10.12 -8.78 29.20
CA LYS A 102 10.20 -8.59 30.66
C LYS A 102 10.91 -7.27 30.97
N LYS A 103 10.24 -6.41 31.75
CA LYS A 103 10.65 -5.05 32.06
C LYS A 103 10.65 -4.82 33.57
N LEU A 104 11.63 -4.06 34.06
CA LEU A 104 11.65 -3.53 35.43
C LEU A 104 10.62 -2.39 35.56
N LYS A 105 10.32 -1.99 36.81
CA LYS A 105 9.21 -1.05 37.10
C LYS A 105 9.34 0.32 36.40
N LEU A 106 10.56 0.76 36.09
CA LEU A 106 10.86 2.06 35.49
C LEU A 106 11.26 1.98 34.01
N ASP A 107 11.25 0.80 33.40
CA ASP A 107 11.67 0.64 32.01
C ASP A 107 10.58 1.11 31.02
N PRO A 108 10.97 1.63 29.84
CA PRO A 108 10.03 2.00 28.78
C PRO A 108 9.09 0.85 28.42
N ARG A 109 7.77 1.10 28.45
CA ARG A 109 6.74 0.09 28.14
C ARG A 109 6.65 -0.27 26.65
N GLY A 110 7.28 0.51 25.78
CA GLY A 110 7.29 0.29 24.36
C GLY A 110 8.49 0.93 23.67
N GLU A 111 8.54 0.75 22.36
CA GLU A 111 9.53 1.32 21.46
C GLU A 111 8.82 2.28 20.50
N MET A 112 9.53 3.32 20.07
CA MET A 112 9.02 4.23 19.05
C MET A 112 9.33 3.65 17.67
N GLY A 113 8.39 3.80 16.75
CA GLY A 113 8.54 3.39 15.37
C GLY A 113 7.82 4.32 14.41
N LYS A 114 7.88 4.00 13.13
CA LYS A 114 7.16 4.66 12.05
C LYS A 114 6.23 3.68 11.35
N LEU A 115 5.02 4.12 11.04
CA LEU A 115 4.10 3.34 10.20
C LEU A 115 4.64 3.27 8.76
N ILE A 116 4.88 2.06 8.25
CA ILE A 116 5.41 1.85 6.89
C ILE A 116 4.40 1.20 5.94
N GLY A 117 3.37 0.53 6.45
CA GLY A 117 2.38 -0.14 5.62
C GLY A 117 1.23 -0.78 6.38
N PHE A 118 0.34 -1.41 5.64
CA PHE A 118 -0.90 -2.01 6.15
C PHE A 118 -0.98 -3.51 5.86
N ASN A 119 -1.61 -4.27 6.76
CA ASN A 119 -2.05 -5.63 6.53
C ASN A 119 -3.56 -5.71 6.75
N VAL A 120 -4.31 -5.74 5.65
CA VAL A 120 -5.78 -5.71 5.69
C VAL A 120 -6.37 -7.01 6.23
N ASP A 121 -5.76 -8.16 5.91
CA ASP A 121 -6.31 -9.46 6.26
C ASP A 121 -6.20 -9.72 7.76
N LEU A 122 -5.09 -9.29 8.38
CA LEU A 122 -4.88 -9.37 9.83
C LEU A 122 -5.37 -8.13 10.58
N LYS A 123 -5.87 -7.11 9.87
CA LYS A 123 -6.20 -5.78 10.43
C LYS A 123 -5.06 -5.21 11.28
N SER A 124 -3.83 -5.35 10.80
CA SER A 124 -2.61 -4.94 11.50
C SER A 124 -1.78 -3.95 10.71
N TYR A 125 -0.85 -3.29 11.40
CA TYR A 125 0.06 -2.30 10.84
C TYR A 125 1.47 -2.87 10.74
N LYS A 126 2.19 -2.50 9.68
CA LYS A 126 3.63 -2.74 9.59
C LYS A 126 4.35 -1.52 10.12
N ILE A 127 5.21 -1.73 11.11
CA ILE A 127 5.89 -0.67 11.84
C ILE A 127 7.39 -0.91 11.75
N TYR A 128 8.13 0.14 11.41
CA TYR A 128 9.58 0.14 11.46
C TYR A 128 10.05 0.76 12.79
N THR A 129 10.74 -0.03 13.60
CA THR A 129 11.42 0.43 14.83
C THR A 129 12.89 0.64 14.50
N SER A 130 13.46 1.78 14.88
CA SER A 130 14.83 2.21 14.55
C SER A 130 15.95 1.44 15.26
N ASP A 131 15.69 0.23 15.77
CA ASP A 131 16.63 -0.59 16.54
C ASP A 131 17.31 -1.70 15.70
N GLU A 132 17.34 -1.58 14.36
CA GLU A 132 18.03 -2.52 13.45
C GLU A 132 19.30 -1.94 12.77
N ASP A 133 19.85 -0.83 13.27
CA ASP A 133 21.21 -0.39 12.96
C ASP A 133 22.12 -0.62 14.18
N CYS A 134 22.58 -1.86 14.37
CA CYS A 134 23.75 -2.22 15.18
C CYS A 134 24.63 -3.21 14.41
#